data_AF-A0A8T4X007-F1
#
_entry.id   AF-A0A8T4X007-F1
#
_cell.length_a   1.000
_cell.length_b   1.000
_cell.length_c   1.000
_cell.angle_alpha   90.00
_cell.angle_beta   90.00
_cell.angle_gamma   90.00
#
_symmetry.space_group_name_H-M   'P 1'
#
loop_
_entity.id
_entity.type
_entity.pdbx_description
1 polymer ?
#
loop_
_entity_poly.entity_id
_entity_poly.type
_entity_poly.pdbx_seq_one_letter_code
_entity_poly.pdbx_strand_id
1 'polypeptide(L)'
;MRKSVENLATSKITGGRRKPARIRRKYEIDRYPNESVTGAQITVTRRVRGNNKKTALKTIDFVNLATGDSKVKKIKILKVLENATNNDYQRRGIITKGAILETDAGKCRVVSKPGQTGIVNAVLIK
;
A
#
# COMPACT_ATOMS: atom_id res chain seq x y z
N MET A 1 -2.81 16.85 6.65
CA MET A 1 -1.48 17.21 7.19
C MET A 1 -0.65 17.84 6.09
N ARG A 2 -0.12 19.07 6.27
CA ARG A 2 0.73 19.73 5.27
C ARG A 2 2.18 19.22 5.39
N LYS A 3 2.44 17.99 4.92
CA LYS A 3 3.81 17.49 4.75
C LYS A 3 4.37 17.96 3.40
N SER A 4 4.74 19.23 3.31
CA SER A 4 5.21 19.81 2.05
C SER A 4 6.41 20.75 2.22
N VAL A 5 7.20 20.54 3.29
CA VAL A 5 8.49 21.23 3.52
C VAL A 5 9.60 20.25 3.88
N GLU A 6 9.30 18.98 4.17
CA GLU A 6 10.31 17.97 4.55
C GLU A 6 11.46 17.91 3.51
N ASN A 7 11.14 18.02 2.22
CA ASN A 7 12.13 18.03 1.12
C ASN A 7 12.89 19.37 0.96
N LEU A 8 12.27 20.50 1.36
CA LEU A 8 12.85 21.84 1.21
C LEU A 8 13.75 22.23 2.39
N ALA A 9 13.53 21.59 3.55
CA ALA A 9 14.27 21.83 4.78
C ALA A 9 15.30 20.72 5.11
N THR A 10 15.48 19.73 4.23
CA THR A 10 16.52 18.70 4.41
C THR A 10 17.93 19.31 4.39
N SER A 11 18.91 18.64 4.99
CA SER A 11 20.32 18.97 4.84
C SER A 11 20.80 18.80 3.39
N LYS A 12 21.88 19.50 3.03
CA LYS A 12 22.66 19.19 1.83
C LYS A 12 23.33 17.82 2.01
N ILE A 13 23.76 17.20 0.91
CA ILE A 13 24.54 15.96 0.94
C ILE A 13 25.81 16.15 1.80
N THR A 14 26.40 17.35 1.76
CA THR A 14 27.55 17.76 2.58
C THR A 14 27.22 18.13 4.03
N GLY A 15 25.98 17.95 4.49
CA GLY A 15 25.55 18.23 5.87
C GLY A 15 25.10 19.67 6.15
N GLY A 16 25.42 20.63 5.28
CA GLY A 16 24.99 22.02 5.46
C GLY A 16 23.45 22.19 5.47
N ARG A 17 22.92 22.96 6.43
CA ARG A 17 21.47 23.18 6.56
C ARG A 17 20.92 24.00 5.39
N ARG A 18 19.83 23.54 4.76
CA ARG A 18 19.12 24.32 3.72
C ARG A 18 18.08 25.24 4.36
N LYS A 19 17.98 26.47 3.84
CA LYS A 19 16.89 27.40 4.16
C LYS A 19 15.92 27.44 2.96
N PRO A 20 14.63 27.16 3.16
CA PRO A 20 13.67 27.16 2.06
C PRO A 20 13.45 28.60 1.55
N ALA A 21 13.66 28.82 0.25
CA ALA A 21 13.46 30.13 -0.39
C ALA A 21 11.99 30.40 -0.79
N ARG A 22 11.06 29.50 -0.46
CA ARG A 22 9.64 29.59 -0.83
C ARG A 22 8.71 28.93 0.17
N ILE A 23 7.42 29.26 0.07
CA ILE A 23 6.33 28.66 0.86
C ILE A 23 5.83 27.35 0.20
N ARG A 24 5.18 26.50 1.02
CA ARG A 24 4.46 25.27 0.65
C ARG A 24 3.54 25.45 -0.57
N ARG A 25 3.60 24.54 -1.53
CA ARG A 25 2.71 24.55 -2.69
C ARG A 25 1.71 23.39 -2.66
N LYS A 26 0.50 23.64 -3.19
CA LYS A 26 -0.60 22.65 -3.20
C LYS A 26 -0.26 21.35 -3.92
N TYR A 27 0.59 21.42 -4.95
CA TYR A 27 0.98 20.26 -5.76
C TYR A 27 2.06 19.38 -5.11
N GLU A 28 2.62 19.78 -3.97
CA GLU A 28 3.66 19.07 -3.21
C GLU A 28 3.10 18.39 -1.95
N ILE A 29 1.77 18.29 -1.83
CA ILE A 29 1.12 17.79 -0.63
C ILE A 29 0.99 16.27 -0.69
N ASP A 30 1.54 15.61 0.32
CA ASP A 30 1.35 14.18 0.57
C ASP A 30 0.15 13.88 1.48
N ARG A 31 -0.13 12.59 1.67
CA ARG A 31 -1.22 12.08 2.52
C ARG A 31 -0.72 10.98 3.44
N TYR A 32 -1.49 10.70 4.48
CA TYR A 32 -1.26 9.54 5.33
C TYR A 32 -1.37 8.25 4.51
N PRO A 33 -0.54 7.24 4.86
CA PRO A 33 -0.66 5.93 4.25
C PRO A 33 -2.05 5.35 4.55
N ASN A 34 -2.55 4.56 3.61
CA ASN A 34 -3.74 3.75 3.84
C ASN A 34 -3.27 2.35 4.17
N GLU A 35 -3.46 1.94 5.42
CA GLU A 35 -3.12 0.61 5.90
C GLU A 35 -4.32 -0.31 5.63
N SER A 36 -4.19 -1.18 4.63
CA SER A 36 -5.25 -2.13 4.28
C SER A 36 -5.24 -3.30 5.25
N VAL A 37 -6.38 -3.60 5.87
CA VAL A 37 -6.54 -4.70 6.83
C VAL A 37 -7.48 -5.77 6.26
N THR A 38 -7.50 -6.97 6.83
CA THR A 38 -8.52 -7.98 6.53
C THR A 38 -9.90 -7.53 7.07
N GLY A 39 -10.97 -7.89 6.37
CA GLY A 39 -12.35 -7.52 6.72
C GLY A 39 -13.21 -7.22 5.49
N ALA A 40 -14.51 -6.99 5.73
CA ALA A 40 -15.48 -6.69 4.69
C ALA A 40 -14.98 -5.58 3.75
N GLN A 41 -15.16 -5.75 2.44
CA GLN A 41 -14.50 -4.90 1.45
C GLN A 41 -14.96 -3.44 1.56
N ILE A 42 -14.07 -2.55 2.04
CA ILE A 42 -14.30 -1.11 2.09
C ILE A 42 -13.25 -0.42 1.24
N THR A 43 -13.73 0.36 0.28
CA THR A 43 -12.89 1.06 -0.68
C THR A 43 -13.11 2.57 -0.56
N VAL A 44 -12.03 3.35 -0.62
CA VAL A 44 -12.07 4.81 -0.54
C VAL A 44 -11.54 5.39 -1.85
N THR A 45 -12.43 6.03 -2.60
CA THR A 45 -12.08 6.73 -3.85
C THR A 45 -11.81 8.20 -3.56
N ARG A 46 -10.71 8.73 -4.11
CA ARG A 46 -10.28 10.12 -3.90
C ARG A 46 -9.90 10.79 -5.20
N ARG A 47 -10.24 12.06 -5.35
CA ARG A 47 -9.77 12.90 -6.45
C ARG A 47 -8.31 13.30 -6.23
N VAL A 48 -7.49 13.17 -7.27
CA VAL A 48 -6.09 13.60 -7.30
C VAL A 48 -5.89 14.72 -8.33
N ARG A 49 -4.64 15.14 -8.54
CA ARG A 49 -4.28 16.21 -9.47
C ARG A 49 -4.75 15.87 -10.89
N GLY A 50 -5.16 16.90 -11.64
CA GLY A 50 -5.59 16.74 -13.04
C GLY A 50 -6.95 16.05 -13.21
N ASN A 51 -7.82 16.12 -12.19
CA ASN A 51 -9.15 15.48 -12.20
C ASN A 51 -9.15 13.94 -12.25
N ASN A 52 -7.99 13.31 -12.10
CA ASN A 52 -7.89 11.86 -11.98
C ASN A 52 -8.49 11.36 -10.66
N LYS A 53 -8.92 10.09 -10.62
CA LYS A 53 -9.42 9.43 -9.41
C LYS A 53 -8.49 8.27 -9.05
N LYS A 54 -8.21 8.10 -7.75
CA LYS A 54 -7.50 6.94 -7.22
C LYS A 54 -8.35 6.22 -6.19
N THR A 55 -8.29 4.91 -6.22
CA THR A 55 -9.13 4.02 -5.41
C THR A 55 -8.22 3.24 -4.48
N ALA A 56 -8.45 3.33 -3.17
CA ALA A 56 -7.60 2.72 -2.16
C ALA A 56 -8.40 1.74 -1.28
N LEU A 57 -7.83 0.59 -0.95
CA LEU A 57 -8.45 -0.38 -0.05
C LEU A 57 -8.24 0.01 1.42
N LYS A 58 -9.32 0.04 2.19
CA LYS A 58 -9.26 0.14 3.65
C LYS A 58 -9.32 -1.26 4.28
N THR A 59 -10.25 -2.09 3.80
CA THR A 59 -10.41 -3.48 4.24
C THR A 59 -10.73 -4.38 3.06
N ILE A 60 -10.27 -5.63 3.10
CA ILE A 60 -10.56 -6.64 2.07
C ILE A 60 -10.39 -8.07 2.60
N ASP A 61 -11.32 -8.96 2.23
CA ASP A 61 -11.28 -10.39 2.61
C ASP A 61 -10.78 -11.32 1.51
N PHE A 62 -10.72 -10.83 0.26
CA PHE A 62 -10.42 -11.64 -0.90
C PHE A 62 -9.16 -11.16 -1.62
N VAL A 63 -8.42 -12.12 -2.17
CA VAL A 63 -7.27 -11.89 -3.03
C VAL A 63 -7.50 -12.55 -4.38
N ASN A 64 -7.06 -11.87 -5.45
CA ASN A 64 -6.95 -12.48 -6.77
C ASN A 64 -5.60 -13.20 -6.84
N LEU A 65 -5.64 -14.52 -6.71
CA LEU A 65 -4.45 -15.37 -6.74
C LEU A 65 -4.21 -15.88 -8.16
N ALA A 66 -3.05 -15.57 -8.72
CA ALA A 66 -2.56 -16.19 -9.95
C ALA A 66 -1.93 -17.55 -9.62
N THR A 67 -2.55 -18.63 -10.11
CA THR A 67 -1.96 -19.98 -10.12
C THR A 67 -1.00 -20.09 -11.31
N GLY A 68 0.06 -20.90 -11.18
CA GLY A 68 1.07 -21.10 -12.23
C GLY A 68 0.49 -21.54 -13.59
N ASP A 69 -0.72 -22.11 -13.60
CA ASP A 69 -1.42 -22.59 -14.79
C ASP A 69 -2.19 -21.49 -15.54
N SER A 70 -1.75 -20.23 -15.43
CA SER A 70 -2.40 -19.04 -16.04
C SER A 70 -3.86 -18.78 -15.61
N LYS A 71 -4.34 -19.45 -14.56
CA LYS A 71 -5.68 -19.24 -14.01
C LYS A 71 -5.61 -18.28 -12.81
N VAL A 72 -6.54 -17.34 -12.75
CA VAL A 72 -6.71 -16.44 -11.61
C VAL A 72 -7.95 -16.85 -10.84
N LYS A 73 -7.80 -17.10 -9.53
CA LYS A 73 -8.89 -17.46 -8.64
C LYS A 73 -9.05 -16.40 -7.56
N LYS A 74 -10.30 -16.05 -7.24
CA LYS A 74 -10.63 -15.21 -6.09
C LYS A 74 -10.70 -16.10 -4.86
N ILE A 75 -9.80 -15.89 -3.89
CA ILE A 75 -9.63 -16.76 -2.73
C ILE A 75 -9.69 -15.91 -1.46
N LYS A 76 -10.16 -16.50 -0.36
CA LYS A 76 -10.25 -15.84 0.93
C LYS A 76 -8.87 -15.72 1.58
N ILE A 77 -8.62 -14.57 2.21
CA ILE A 77 -7.42 -14.30 3.01
C ILE A 77 -7.71 -14.76 4.45
N LEU A 78 -6.83 -15.59 5.01
CA LEU A 78 -6.94 -16.06 6.39
C LEU A 78 -6.16 -15.13 7.33
N LYS A 79 -4.85 -14.98 7.08
CA LYS A 79 -3.97 -14.10 7.85
C LYS A 79 -2.78 -13.59 7.02
N VAL A 80 -2.17 -12.52 7.50
CA VAL A 80 -0.86 -12.05 7.03
C VAL A 80 0.22 -12.81 7.80
N LEU A 81 1.09 -13.53 7.10
CA LEU A 81 2.17 -14.30 7.71
C LEU A 81 3.42 -13.47 7.92
N GLU A 82 3.81 -12.70 6.89
CA GLU A 82 5.07 -11.97 6.92
C GLU A 82 4.95 -10.67 6.13
N ASN A 83 5.64 -9.63 6.60
CA ASN A 83 5.76 -8.38 5.90
C ASN A 83 7.20 -7.88 5.97
N ALA A 84 7.90 -7.90 4.83
CA ALA A 84 9.31 -7.50 4.74
C ALA A 84 9.57 -6.04 5.15
N THR A 85 8.54 -5.18 5.21
CA THR A 85 8.72 -3.77 5.59
C THR A 85 8.82 -3.56 7.09
N ASN A 86 8.00 -4.26 7.88
CA ASN A 86 7.91 -4.06 9.32
C ASN A 86 7.20 -5.24 10.00
N ASN A 87 7.76 -5.73 11.10
CA ASN A 87 7.16 -6.81 11.90
C ASN A 87 5.86 -6.37 12.62
N ASP A 88 5.67 -5.08 12.91
CA ASP A 88 4.40 -4.57 13.46
C ASP A 88 3.24 -4.77 12.47
N TYR A 89 3.51 -4.65 11.16
CA TYR A 89 2.50 -4.81 10.12
C TYR A 89 2.03 -6.25 10.01
N GLN A 90 2.88 -7.22 10.33
CA GLN A 90 2.47 -8.61 10.47
C GLN A 90 1.48 -8.78 11.64
N ARG A 91 1.79 -8.21 12.82
CA ARG A 91 0.96 -8.34 14.01
C ARG A 91 -0.42 -7.70 13.84
N ARG A 92 -0.48 -6.56 13.15
CA ARG A 92 -1.72 -5.82 12.87
C ARG A 92 -2.49 -6.35 11.65
N GLY A 93 -1.93 -7.31 10.91
CA GLY A 93 -2.55 -7.87 9.71
C GLY A 93 -2.63 -6.89 8.53
N ILE A 94 -1.62 -6.03 8.36
CA ILE A 94 -1.61 -5.01 7.30
C ILE A 94 -1.08 -5.61 6.00
N ILE A 95 -1.87 -5.44 4.94
CA ILE A 95 -1.59 -5.90 3.58
C ILE A 95 -0.85 -4.80 2.80
N THR A 96 0.43 -5.03 2.54
CA THR A 96 1.27 -4.16 1.69
C THR A 96 1.76 -4.92 0.45
N LYS A 97 2.38 -4.19 -0.49
CA LYS A 97 3.10 -4.83 -1.60
C LYS A 97 4.24 -5.67 -1.02
N GLY A 98 4.31 -6.93 -1.42
CA GLY A 98 5.33 -7.88 -0.95
C GLY A 98 4.96 -8.65 0.31
N ALA A 99 3.82 -8.36 0.95
CA ALA A 99 3.34 -9.15 2.07
C ALA A 99 3.07 -10.60 1.66
N ILE A 100 3.37 -11.54 2.56
CA ILE A 100 3.06 -12.96 2.42
C ILE A 100 1.77 -13.22 3.18
N LEU A 101 0.77 -13.71 2.46
CA LEU A 101 -0.56 -14.04 2.98
C LEU A 101 -0.74 -15.55 3.02
N GLU A 102 -1.47 -16.01 4.02
CA GLU A 102 -2.05 -17.35 4.06
C GLU A 102 -3.46 -17.31 3.48
N THR A 103 -3.72 -18.19 2.54
CA THR A 103 -5.00 -18.33 1.84
C THR A 103 -5.40 -19.80 1.80
N ASP A 104 -6.66 -20.10 1.47
CA ASP A 104 -7.16 -21.48 1.40
C ASP A 104 -6.38 -22.37 0.41
N ALA A 105 -5.73 -21.79 -0.60
CA ALA A 105 -4.92 -22.50 -1.58
C ALA A 105 -3.42 -22.55 -1.23
N GLY A 106 -3.00 -21.97 -0.10
CA GLY A 106 -1.62 -21.93 0.36
C GLY A 106 -1.04 -20.52 0.53
N LYS A 107 0.28 -20.44 0.58
CA LYS A 107 1.02 -19.18 0.79
C LYS A 107 1.12 -18.39 -0.51
N CYS A 108 0.84 -17.09 -0.45
CA CYS A 108 0.95 -16.22 -1.62
C CYS A 108 1.63 -14.89 -1.29
N ARG A 109 2.29 -14.31 -2.29
CA ARG A 109 2.98 -13.03 -2.19
C ARG A 109 2.19 -11.96 -2.93
N VAL A 110 1.88 -10.85 -2.25
CA VAL A 110 1.16 -9.71 -2.83
C VAL A 110 2.07 -8.94 -3.79
N VAL A 111 1.58 -8.68 -5.00
CA VAL A 111 2.31 -7.92 -6.04
C VAL A 111 1.73 -6.51 -6.23
N SER A 112 0.42 -6.35 -6.00
CA SER A 112 -0.25 -5.05 -6.16
C SER A 112 0.09 -4.07 -5.02
N LYS A 113 -0.33 -2.80 -5.19
CA LYS A 113 -0.25 -1.74 -4.17
C LYS A 113 -1.68 -1.39 -3.70
N PRO A 114 -2.21 -2.10 -2.68
CA PRO A 114 -3.64 -2.00 -2.29
C PRO A 114 -4.11 -0.57 -1.99
N GLY A 115 -3.25 0.25 -1.38
CA GLY A 115 -3.55 1.65 -1.07
C GLY A 115 -3.62 2.60 -2.27
N GLN A 116 -3.32 2.15 -3.49
CA GLN A 116 -3.35 2.96 -4.71
C GLN A 116 -4.21 2.36 -5.82
N THR A 117 -4.25 1.03 -5.93
CA THR A 117 -4.95 0.30 -7.01
C THR A 117 -6.34 -0.16 -6.61
N GLY A 118 -6.64 -0.28 -5.32
CA GLY A 118 -7.96 -0.70 -4.86
C GLY A 118 -8.20 -2.22 -4.94
N ILE A 119 -7.16 -3.02 -5.25
CA ILE A 119 -7.25 -4.47 -5.47
C ILE A 119 -6.01 -5.16 -4.88
N VAL A 120 -6.18 -6.36 -4.32
CA VAL A 120 -5.09 -7.24 -3.90
C VAL A 120 -4.91 -8.34 -4.95
N ASN A 121 -3.77 -8.31 -5.64
CA ASN A 121 -3.33 -9.37 -6.55
C ASN A 121 -2.10 -10.04 -5.94
N ALA A 122 -2.09 -11.36 -5.93
CA ALA A 122 -1.00 -12.16 -5.39
C ALA A 122 -0.60 -13.29 -6.33
N VAL A 123 0.62 -13.79 -6.12
CA VAL A 123 1.18 -14.94 -6.83
C VAL A 123 1.49 -16.02 -5.79
N LEU A 124 1.18 -17.28 -6.09
CA LEU A 124 1.47 -18.40 -5.20
C LEU A 124 3.00 -18.57 -5.04
N ILE A 125 3.43 -18.82 -3.81
CA ILE A 125 4.84 -19.13 -3.51
C ILE A 125 4.97 -20.65 -3.57
N LYS A 126 5.92 -21.13 -4.40
CA LYS A 126 6.29 -22.56 -4.43
C LYS A 126 7.18 -22.89 -3.24
#